data_AF-A0A929SLB5-F1
#
_entry.id   AF-A0A929SLB5-F1
#
_cell.length_a   1.000
_cell.length_b   1.000
_cell.length_c   1.000
_cell.angle_alpha   90.00
_cell.angle_beta   90.00
_cell.angle_gamma   90.00
#
_symmetry.space_group_name_H-M   'P 1'
#
loop_
_entity.id
_entity.type
_entity.pdbx_description
1 polymer ?
#
loop_
_entity_poly.entity_id
_entity_poly.type
_entity_poly.pdbx_seq_one_letter_code
_entity_poly.pdbx_strand_id
1 'polypeptide(L)'
;MTNLKTIVALFTGVTLSYSASNEISVFDAGNLDSSSPYGLTDNEKTFLKNKQNVENLSRNMGDVESNLNAMQERLEGLQSVLDGLNSRISRIEKRLNDLEGNDGNSTAKSDFEELKKYVEESRKIQEANNAKITKALKDMGALIDKSNAAPTA
;
A
#
# COMPACT_ATOMS: atom_id res chain seq x y z
N MET A 1 39.77 -77.53 26.69
CA MET A 1 39.13 -78.48 25.77
C MET A 1 37.89 -77.82 25.19
N THR A 2 37.99 -77.26 23.99
CA THR A 2 36.84 -76.66 23.32
C THR A 2 35.88 -77.79 22.94
N ASN A 3 34.68 -77.78 23.51
CA ASN A 3 33.69 -78.84 23.28
C ASN A 3 33.24 -78.78 21.82
N LEU A 4 33.56 -79.82 21.05
CA LEU A 4 33.17 -79.96 19.63
C LEU A 4 31.67 -79.71 19.41
N LYS A 5 30.84 -80.07 20.40
CA LYS A 5 29.39 -79.83 20.43
C LYS A 5 29.03 -78.34 20.38
N THR A 6 29.82 -77.48 21.02
CA THR A 6 29.57 -76.03 21.08
C THR A 6 29.95 -75.34 19.77
N ILE A 7 31.02 -75.79 19.11
CA ILE A 7 31.42 -75.29 17.78
C ILE A 7 30.39 -75.69 16.72
N VAL A 8 29.94 -76.95 16.74
CA VAL A 8 28.89 -77.43 15.82
C VAL A 8 27.59 -76.66 16.02
N ALA A 9 27.16 -76.43 17.27
CA ALA A 9 25.95 -75.65 17.56
C ALA A 9 26.03 -74.19 17.07
N LEU A 10 27.19 -73.54 17.20
CA LEU A 10 27.44 -72.20 16.68
C LEU A 10 27.43 -72.18 15.14
N PHE A 11 28.05 -73.17 14.49
CA PHE A 11 28.04 -73.26 13.03
C PHE A 11 26.64 -73.52 12.48
N THR A 12 25.87 -74.43 13.10
CA THR A 12 24.49 -74.73 12.68
C THR A 12 23.53 -73.56 12.93
N GLY A 13 23.71 -72.83 14.04
CA GLY A 13 22.89 -71.66 14.38
C GLY A 13 23.16 -70.47 13.45
N VAL A 14 24.42 -70.25 13.09
CA VAL A 14 24.81 -69.23 12.12
C VAL A 14 24.31 -69.58 10.71
N THR A 15 24.40 -70.84 10.26
CA THR A 15 23.88 -71.23 8.94
C THR A 15 22.36 -71.15 8.82
N LEU A 16 21.61 -71.44 9.90
CA LEU A 16 20.14 -71.37 9.88
C LEU A 16 19.64 -69.91 9.88
N SER A 17 20.41 -69.00 10.47
CA SER A 17 20.07 -67.57 10.56
C SER A 17 20.19 -66.84 9.21
N TYR A 18 21.05 -67.31 8.30
CA TYR A 18 21.18 -66.74 6.95
C TYR A 18 20.07 -67.17 5.97
N SER A 19 19.33 -68.25 6.28
CA SER A 19 18.25 -68.77 5.43
C SER A 19 16.90 -68.08 5.66
N ALA A 20 16.78 -67.18 6.64
CA ALA A 20 15.59 -66.34 6.83
C ALA A 20 15.56 -65.16 5.83
N SER A 21 15.87 -65.45 4.57
CA SER A 21 15.83 -64.49 3.47
C SER A 21 14.38 -64.38 2.96
N ASN A 22 13.90 -63.14 2.76
CA ASN A 22 12.61 -62.81 2.16
C ASN A 22 12.26 -63.72 0.97
N GLU A 23 11.34 -64.65 1.17
CA GLU A 23 10.79 -65.46 0.10
C GLU A 23 9.91 -64.59 -0.81
N ILE A 24 10.24 -64.54 -2.10
CA ILE A 24 9.44 -63.86 -3.13
C ILE A 24 8.15 -64.66 -3.28
N SER A 25 7.03 -64.04 -2.91
CA SER A 25 5.85 -64.79 -2.52
C SER A 25 5.14 -65.57 -3.64
N VAL A 26 5.29 -65.35 -4.95
CA VAL A 26 4.51 -66.03 -6.04
C VAL A 26 2.99 -65.87 -5.97
N PHE A 27 2.34 -66.06 -4.81
CA PHE A 27 0.91 -65.82 -4.59
C PHE A 27 0.53 -64.33 -4.71
N ASP A 28 1.50 -63.43 -4.52
CA ASP A 28 1.31 -61.98 -4.65
C ASP A 28 1.77 -61.44 -6.03
N ALA A 29 2.16 -62.33 -6.96
CA ALA A 29 2.50 -61.93 -8.31
C ALA A 29 1.28 -61.30 -9.00
N GLY A 30 1.49 -60.20 -9.73
CA GLY A 30 0.41 -59.48 -10.39
C GLY A 30 -0.34 -58.46 -9.53
N ASN A 31 -0.01 -58.35 -8.23
CA ASN A 31 -0.66 -57.39 -7.34
C ASN A 31 -0.22 -55.94 -7.61
N LEU A 32 -1.07 -55.18 -8.29
CA LEU A 32 -0.84 -53.78 -8.68
C LEU A 32 -0.86 -52.78 -7.52
N ASP A 33 -1.45 -53.15 -6.38
CA ASP A 33 -1.56 -52.28 -5.20
C ASP A 33 -0.39 -52.47 -4.21
N SER A 34 0.50 -53.42 -4.48
CA SER A 34 1.71 -53.63 -3.67
C SER A 34 2.72 -52.49 -3.88
N SER A 35 3.56 -52.23 -2.87
CA SER A 35 4.65 -51.24 -2.98
C SER A 35 5.73 -51.65 -3.98
N SER A 36 5.76 -52.90 -4.43
CA SER A 36 6.72 -53.42 -5.43
C SER A 36 6.10 -54.58 -6.23
N PRO A 37 5.21 -54.28 -7.19
CA PRO A 37 4.55 -55.29 -8.00
C PRO A 37 5.55 -56.07 -8.85
N TYR A 38 5.42 -57.40 -8.85
CA TYR A 38 6.25 -58.30 -9.66
C TYR A 38 5.37 -59.29 -10.45
N GLY A 39 5.94 -59.95 -11.46
CA GLY A 39 5.19 -60.87 -12.31
C GLY A 39 4.22 -60.20 -13.30
N LEU A 40 4.37 -58.89 -13.55
CA LEU A 40 3.58 -58.15 -14.55
C LEU A 40 4.13 -58.36 -15.96
N THR A 41 3.22 -58.43 -16.92
CA THR A 41 3.53 -58.32 -18.36
C THR A 41 3.88 -56.87 -18.73
N ASP A 42 4.50 -56.67 -19.90
CA ASP A 42 4.87 -55.32 -20.38
C ASP A 42 3.67 -54.37 -20.50
N ASN A 43 2.51 -54.91 -20.90
CA ASN A 43 1.26 -54.16 -21.02
C ASN A 43 0.75 -53.71 -19.64
N GLU A 44 0.75 -54.60 -18.65
CA GLU A 44 0.32 -54.29 -17.28
C GLU A 44 1.25 -53.28 -16.60
N LYS A 45 2.56 -53.41 -16.83
CA LYS A 45 3.55 -52.43 -16.36
C LYS A 45 3.31 -51.04 -16.97
N THR A 46 3.00 -50.99 -18.26
CA THR A 46 2.68 -49.74 -18.96
C THR A 46 1.37 -49.14 -18.44
N PHE A 47 0.36 -49.98 -18.21
CA PHE A 47 -0.91 -49.56 -17.62
C PHE A 47 -0.72 -48.97 -16.21
N LEU A 48 0.07 -49.63 -15.36
CA LEU A 48 0.39 -49.15 -14.02
C LEU A 48 1.11 -47.79 -14.07
N LYS A 49 2.10 -47.64 -14.97
CA LYS A 49 2.78 -46.35 -15.18
C LYS A 49 1.80 -45.26 -15.62
N ASN A 50 0.88 -45.57 -16.53
CA ASN A 50 -0.14 -44.62 -16.97
C ASN A 50 -1.10 -44.24 -15.85
N LYS A 51 -1.54 -45.20 -15.02
CA LYS A 51 -2.36 -44.94 -13.82
C LYS A 51 -1.64 -43.95 -12.89
N GLN A 52 -0.38 -44.21 -12.57
CA GLN A 52 0.44 -43.31 -11.74
C GLN A 52 0.59 -41.91 -12.36
N ASN A 53 0.81 -41.84 -13.68
CA ASN A 53 0.90 -40.56 -14.39
C ASN A 53 -0.42 -39.77 -14.32
N VAL A 54 -1.57 -40.45 -14.47
CA VAL A 54 -2.90 -39.84 -14.36
C VAL A 54 -3.17 -39.36 -12.94
N GLU A 55 -2.82 -40.13 -11.92
CA GLU A 55 -2.93 -39.71 -10.52
C GLU A 55 -2.07 -38.47 -10.23
N ASN A 56 -0.83 -38.45 -10.72
CA ASN A 56 0.05 -37.28 -10.59
C ASN A 56 -0.50 -36.07 -11.36
N LEU A 57 -1.04 -36.27 -12.56
CA LEU A 57 -1.69 -35.21 -13.32
C LEU A 57 -2.90 -34.65 -12.58
N SER A 58 -3.71 -35.51 -11.95
CA SER A 58 -4.86 -35.09 -11.15
C SER A 58 -4.44 -34.27 -9.94
N ARG A 59 -3.35 -34.65 -9.26
CA ARG A 59 -2.78 -33.86 -8.14
C ARG A 59 -2.30 -32.49 -8.63
N ASN A 60 -1.50 -32.47 -9.70
CA ASN A 60 -1.01 -31.23 -10.29
C ASN A 60 -2.16 -30.31 -10.72
N MET A 61 -3.25 -30.87 -11.26
CA MET A 61 -4.43 -30.09 -11.63
C MET A 61 -5.10 -29.46 -10.40
N GLY A 62 -5.21 -30.20 -9.29
CA GLY A 62 -5.69 -29.66 -8.02
C GLY A 62 -4.82 -28.52 -7.49
N ASP A 63 -3.49 -28.64 -7.60
CA ASP A 63 -2.56 -27.57 -7.23
C ASP A 63 -2.73 -26.34 -8.12
N VAL A 64 -2.93 -26.52 -9.44
CA VAL A 64 -3.22 -25.41 -10.36
C VAL A 64 -4.53 -24.73 -10.00
N GLU A 65 -5.59 -25.47 -9.71
CA GLU A 65 -6.89 -24.91 -9.30
C GLU A 65 -6.77 -24.10 -8.01
N SER A 66 -6.04 -24.62 -7.02
CA SER A 66 -5.77 -23.90 -5.77
C SER A 66 -5.01 -22.59 -6.01
N ASN A 67 -3.98 -22.63 -6.87
CA ASN A 67 -3.23 -21.43 -7.25
C ASN A 67 -4.09 -20.41 -8.00
N LEU A 68 -4.99 -20.86 -8.88
CA LEU A 68 -5.91 -19.98 -9.60
C LEU A 68 -6.89 -19.29 -8.63
N ASN A 69 -7.41 -20.00 -7.65
CA ASN A 69 -8.27 -19.41 -6.61
C ASN A 69 -7.51 -18.35 -5.80
N ALA A 70 -6.27 -18.65 -5.38
CA ALA A 70 -5.42 -17.67 -4.70
C ALA A 70 -5.11 -16.44 -5.57
N MET A 71 -4.92 -16.62 -6.88
CA MET A 71 -4.75 -15.50 -7.81
C MET A 71 -6.03 -14.65 -7.93
N GLN A 72 -7.20 -15.28 -7.95
CA GLN A 72 -8.49 -14.58 -7.99
C GLN A 72 -8.70 -13.71 -6.73
N GLU A 73 -8.45 -14.26 -5.55
CA GLU A 73 -8.50 -13.50 -4.29
C GLU A 73 -7.56 -12.29 -4.30
N ARG A 74 -6.34 -12.46 -4.83
CA ARG A 74 -5.38 -11.36 -4.97
C ARG A 74 -5.86 -10.29 -5.95
N LEU A 75 -6.52 -10.66 -7.04
CA LEU A 75 -7.12 -9.71 -7.99
C LEU A 75 -8.25 -8.91 -7.34
N GLU A 76 -9.12 -9.55 -6.58
CA GLU A 76 -10.18 -8.88 -5.81
C GLU A 76 -9.60 -7.91 -4.78
N GLY A 77 -8.52 -8.32 -4.08
CA GLY A 77 -7.78 -7.44 -3.18
C GLY A 77 -7.20 -6.21 -3.87
N LEU A 78 -6.60 -6.38 -5.07
CA LEU A 78 -6.11 -5.26 -5.87
C LEU A 78 -7.23 -4.32 -6.32
N GLN A 79 -8.39 -4.86 -6.71
CA GLN A 79 -9.56 -4.06 -7.08
C GLN A 79 -10.03 -3.19 -5.91
N SER A 80 -10.12 -3.76 -4.70
CA SER A 80 -10.47 -3.02 -3.48
C SER A 80 -9.49 -1.88 -3.17
N VAL A 81 -8.18 -2.11 -3.35
CA VAL A 81 -7.17 -1.06 -3.19
C VAL A 81 -7.37 0.06 -4.22
N LEU A 82 -7.66 -0.27 -5.48
CA LEU A 82 -7.93 0.72 -6.52
C LEU A 82 -9.18 1.56 -6.21
N ASP A 83 -10.26 0.94 -5.74
CA ASP A 83 -11.47 1.65 -5.34
C ASP A 83 -11.22 2.59 -4.14
N GLY A 84 -10.39 2.14 -3.19
CA GLY A 84 -9.92 2.96 -2.08
C GLY A 84 -9.07 4.15 -2.52
N LEU A 85 -8.20 3.97 -3.51
CA LEU A 85 -7.40 5.04 -4.11
C LEU A 85 -8.28 6.04 -4.87
N ASN A 86 -9.22 5.57 -5.70
CA ASN A 86 -10.18 6.44 -6.40
C ASN A 86 -10.96 7.30 -5.41
N SER A 87 -11.45 6.71 -4.31
CA SER A 87 -12.13 7.45 -3.24
C SER A 87 -11.24 8.50 -2.57
N ARG A 88 -9.94 8.22 -2.43
CA ARG A 88 -8.96 9.20 -1.91
C ARG A 88 -8.74 10.33 -2.90
N ILE A 89 -8.60 10.01 -4.19
CA ILE A 89 -8.43 11.00 -5.26
C ILE A 89 -9.64 11.94 -5.30
N SER A 90 -10.87 11.43 -5.32
CA SER A 90 -12.07 12.27 -5.31
C SER A 90 -12.15 13.19 -4.08
N ARG A 91 -11.68 12.73 -2.91
CA ARG A 91 -11.57 13.60 -1.72
C ARG A 91 -10.50 14.68 -1.88
N ILE A 92 -9.37 14.35 -2.50
CA ILE A 92 -8.30 15.32 -2.79
C ILE A 92 -8.81 16.35 -3.79
N GLU A 93 -9.45 15.94 -4.88
CA GLU A 93 -10.09 16.82 -5.86
C GLU A 93 -11.10 17.75 -5.20
N LYS A 94 -11.97 17.22 -4.33
CA LYS A 94 -12.92 18.07 -3.59
C LYS A 94 -12.20 19.09 -2.72
N ARG A 95 -11.19 18.68 -1.95
CA ARG A 95 -10.41 19.60 -1.11
C ARG A 95 -9.65 20.63 -1.93
N LEU A 96 -9.16 20.27 -3.11
CA LEU A 96 -8.51 21.18 -4.03
C LEU A 96 -9.52 22.20 -4.56
N ASN A 97 -10.70 21.76 -4.99
CA ASN A 97 -11.80 22.64 -5.40
C ASN A 97 -12.25 23.55 -4.25
N ASP A 98 -12.31 23.04 -3.01
CA ASP A 98 -12.64 23.83 -1.83
C ASP A 98 -11.55 24.89 -1.56
N LEU A 99 -10.26 24.55 -1.76
CA LEU A 99 -9.15 25.50 -1.63
C LEU A 99 -9.16 26.55 -2.75
N GLU A 100 -9.38 26.14 -3.99
CA GLU A 100 -9.49 27.03 -5.16
C GLU A 100 -10.73 27.94 -5.06
N GLY A 101 -11.86 27.41 -4.59
CA GLY A 101 -13.06 28.18 -4.28
C GLY A 101 -12.88 29.13 -3.09
N ASN A 102 -11.99 28.81 -2.15
CA ASN A 102 -11.66 29.68 -1.01
C ASN A 102 -10.56 30.72 -1.33
N ASP A 103 -9.91 30.63 -2.50
CA ASP A 103 -9.03 31.68 -3.06
C ASP A 103 -9.84 32.90 -3.57
N GLY A 104 -11.17 32.80 -3.57
CA GLY A 104 -12.12 33.89 -3.86
C GLY A 104 -12.70 34.59 -2.62
N ASN A 105 -12.09 34.46 -1.44
CA ASN A 105 -12.65 34.98 -0.19
C ASN A 105 -12.46 36.50 -0.04
N SER A 106 -13.37 37.24 -0.69
CA SER A 106 -14.07 38.49 -0.32
C SER A 106 -13.58 39.42 0.79
N THR A 107 -12.90 38.95 1.84
CA THR A 107 -12.38 39.77 2.95
C THR A 107 -11.24 40.68 2.50
N ALA A 108 -10.28 40.18 1.72
CA ALA A 108 -9.17 41.02 1.23
C ALA A 108 -9.66 42.17 0.31
N LYS A 109 -10.74 41.93 -0.44
CA LYS A 109 -11.36 42.96 -1.30
C LYS A 109 -12.17 43.97 -0.48
N SER A 110 -12.90 43.53 0.55
CA SER A 110 -13.60 44.45 1.46
C SER A 110 -12.63 45.32 2.25
N ASP A 111 -11.56 44.74 2.75
CA ASP A 111 -10.54 45.44 3.55
C ASP A 111 -9.81 46.48 2.69
N PHE A 112 -9.58 46.19 1.41
CA PHE A 112 -9.00 47.14 0.46
C PHE A 112 -9.91 48.34 0.17
N GLU A 113 -11.21 48.11 -0.02
CA GLU A 113 -12.18 49.20 -0.24
C GLU A 113 -12.36 50.04 1.04
N GLU A 114 -12.35 49.43 2.22
CA GLU A 114 -12.41 50.15 3.50
C GLU A 114 -11.15 51.00 3.73
N LEU A 115 -9.96 50.44 3.45
CA LEU A 115 -8.70 51.17 3.52
C LEU A 115 -8.67 52.35 2.54
N LYS A 116 -9.18 52.17 1.32
CA LYS A 116 -9.28 53.23 0.32
C LYS A 116 -10.19 54.36 0.79
N LYS A 117 -11.34 54.04 1.40
CA LYS A 117 -12.25 55.02 1.99
C LYS A 117 -11.57 55.79 3.13
N TYR A 118 -10.88 55.09 4.03
CA TYR A 118 -10.14 55.70 5.14
C TYR A 118 -9.06 56.67 4.64
N VAL A 119 -8.28 56.29 3.62
CA VAL A 119 -7.24 57.15 3.03
C VAL A 119 -7.84 58.42 2.43
N GLU A 120 -8.95 58.31 1.72
CA GLU A 120 -9.63 59.48 1.12
C GLU A 120 -10.19 60.43 2.18
N GLU A 121 -10.77 59.92 3.27
CA GLU A 121 -11.21 60.73 4.40
C GLU A 121 -10.04 61.45 5.08
N SER A 122 -8.92 60.76 5.29
CA SER A 122 -7.70 61.35 5.86
C SER A 122 -7.16 62.49 4.99
N ARG A 123 -7.15 62.32 3.66
CA ARG A 123 -6.74 63.36 2.71
C ARG A 123 -7.60 64.62 2.84
N LYS A 124 -8.93 64.47 2.88
CA LYS A 124 -9.87 65.60 3.05
C LYS A 124 -9.65 66.34 4.37
N ILE A 125 -9.41 65.62 5.46
CA ILE A 125 -9.10 66.21 6.76
C ILE A 125 -7.79 67.02 6.68
N GLN A 126 -6.77 66.47 6.02
CA GLN A 126 -5.49 67.14 5.86
C GLN A 126 -5.59 68.41 5.02
N GLU A 127 -6.35 68.39 3.92
CA GLU A 127 -6.63 69.57 3.10
C GLU A 127 -7.36 70.65 3.90
N ALA A 128 -8.39 70.27 4.66
CA ALA A 128 -9.13 71.21 5.52
C ALA A 128 -8.24 71.81 6.62
N ASN A 129 -7.36 71.01 7.21
CA ASN A 129 -6.39 71.47 8.21
C ASN A 129 -5.37 72.43 7.60
N ASN A 130 -4.82 72.11 6.43
CA ASN A 130 -3.88 72.98 5.71
C ASN A 130 -4.52 74.34 5.36
N ALA A 131 -5.80 74.35 4.94
CA ALA A 131 -6.54 75.58 4.68
C ALA A 131 -6.70 76.43 5.96
N LYS A 132 -7.05 75.81 7.09
CA LYS A 132 -7.15 76.48 8.39
C LYS A 132 -5.79 77.05 8.85
N ILE A 133 -4.72 76.28 8.71
CA ILE A 133 -3.35 76.71 9.03
C ILE A 133 -2.97 77.91 8.17
N THR A 134 -3.21 77.84 6.85
CA THR A 134 -2.93 78.95 5.92
C THR A 134 -3.69 80.21 6.32
N LYS A 135 -4.97 80.08 6.70
CA LYS A 135 -5.77 81.21 7.19
C LYS A 135 -5.18 81.78 8.48
N ALA A 136 -4.85 80.93 9.46
CA ALA A 136 -4.25 81.37 10.71
C ALA A 136 -2.92 82.10 10.49
N LEU A 137 -2.06 81.58 9.60
CA LEU A 137 -0.80 82.24 9.23
C LEU A 137 -1.04 83.61 8.58
N LYS A 138 -2.05 83.72 7.70
CA LYS A 138 -2.43 85.01 7.09
C LYS A 138 -2.92 86.00 8.15
N ASP A 139 -3.80 85.56 9.05
CA ASP A 139 -4.34 86.40 10.12
C ASP A 139 -3.22 86.86 11.07
N MET A 140 -2.28 85.96 11.42
CA MET A 140 -1.08 86.29 12.19
C MET A 140 -0.18 87.31 11.46
N GLY A 141 0.03 87.14 10.15
CA GLY A 141 0.78 88.10 9.34
C GLY A 141 0.15 89.49 9.38
N ALA A 142 -1.17 89.59 9.20
CA ALA A 142 -1.89 90.86 9.29
C ALA A 142 -1.80 91.52 10.67
N LEU A 143 -1.77 90.72 11.75
CA LEU A 143 -1.56 91.22 13.11
C LEU A 143 -0.12 91.74 13.31
N ILE A 144 0.88 91.03 12.79
CA ILE A 144 2.29 91.48 12.82
C ILE A 144 2.44 92.78 12.05
N ASP A 145 1.89 92.88 10.84
CA ASP A 145 1.93 94.11 10.03
C ASP A 145 1.27 95.29 10.75
N LYS A 146 0.11 95.05 11.39
CA LYS A 146 -0.58 96.06 12.20
C LYS A 146 0.24 96.47 13.44
N SER A 147 0.95 95.53 14.06
CA SER A 147 1.85 95.81 15.19
C SER A 147 3.09 96.60 14.77
N ASN A 148 3.63 96.33 13.58
CA ASN A 148 4.80 97.03 13.02
C ASN A 148 4.45 98.41 12.44
N ALA A 149 3.18 98.67 12.12
CA ALA A 149 2.68 99.96 11.68
C ALA A 149 2.37 100.95 12.83
N ALA A 150 2.58 100.56 14.10
CA ALA A 150 2.63 101.50 15.21
C ALA A 150 3.95 102.30 15.13
N PRO A 151 3.92 103.63 15.33
CA PRO A 151 5.02 104.52 14.95
C PRO A 151 6.25 104.22 15.81
N THR A 152 7.36 103.87 15.14
CA THR A 152 8.67 104.26 15.67
C THR A 152 8.70 105.79 15.68
N ALA A 153 9.15 106.34 16.80
CA ALA A 153 9.15 107.76 17.17
C ALA A 153 9.46 108.75 16.05
#